data_AF-A0A828SIJ6-F1
#
_entry.id   AF-A0A828SIJ6-F1
#
_cell.length_a   1.000
_cell.length_b   1.000
_cell.length_c   1.000
_cell.angle_alpha   90.00
_cell.angle_beta   90.00
_cell.angle_gamma   90.00
#
_symmetry.space_group_name_H-M   'P 1'
#
loop_
_entity.id
_entity.type
_entity.pdbx_description
1 polymer ?
#
loop_
_entity_poly.entity_id
_entity_poly.type
_entity_poly.pdbx_seq_one_letter_code
_entity_poly.pdbx_strand_id
1 'polypeptide(L)' 'DQQRDELQNFIAERGLDVKTVCEHFGIDALIQIEAAKLTAVKQEIETLAKTGMTA' A
#
# COMPACT_ATOMS: atom_id res chain seq x y z
N ASP A 1 3.91 -0.98 -15.45
CA ASP A 1 3.09 -0.49 -14.31
C ASP A 1 2.44 -1.58 -13.46
N GLN A 2 2.56 -2.87 -13.82
CA GLN A 2 1.88 -3.99 -13.16
C GLN A 2 2.06 -4.04 -11.62
N GLN A 3 3.24 -3.69 -11.11
CA GLN A 3 3.47 -3.58 -9.66
C GLN A 3 2.60 -2.51 -9.00
N ARG A 4 2.54 -1.32 -9.61
CA ARG A 4 1.73 -0.20 -9.13
C ARG A 4 0.25 -0.59 -9.17
N ASP A 5 -0.20 -1.18 -10.28
CA ASP A 5 -1.59 -1.63 -10.42
C ASP A 5 -1.96 -2.72 -9.40
N GLU A 6 -1.05 -3.66 -9.15
CA GLU A 6 -1.21 -4.67 -8.11
C GLU A 6 -1.31 -4.05 -6.71
N LEU A 7 -0.46 -3.08 -6.39
CA LEU A 7 -0.53 -2.36 -5.11
C LEU A 7 -1.82 -1.55 -5.00
N GLN A 8 -2.24 -0.83 -6.03
CA GLN A 8 -3.48 -0.07 -6.02
C GLN A 8 -4.69 -0.97 -5.79
N ASN A 9 -4.78 -2.11 -6.50
CA ASN A 9 -5.83 -3.08 -6.28
C ASN A 9 -5.78 -3.64 -4.86
N PHE A 10 -4.60 -4.02 -4.37
CA PHE A 10 -4.45 -4.57 -3.04
C PHE A 10 -4.88 -3.58 -1.95
N ILE A 11 -4.54 -2.30 -2.10
CA ILE A 11 -4.94 -1.22 -1.20
C ILE A 11 -6.47 -1.04 -1.24
N ALA A 12 -7.05 -0.97 -2.44
CA ALA A 12 -8.50 -0.83 -2.63
C ALA A 12 -9.30 -2.02 -2.07
N GLU A 13 -8.82 -3.26 -2.26
CA GLU A 13 -9.43 -4.48 -1.72
C GLU A 13 -9.45 -4.49 -0.19
N ARG A 14 -8.49 -3.81 0.45
CA ARG A 14 -8.44 -3.66 1.91
C ARG A 14 -9.21 -2.43 2.42
N GLY A 15 -9.87 -1.69 1.53
CA GLY A 15 -10.62 -0.48 1.86
C GLY A 15 -9.73 0.69 2.26
N LEU A 16 -8.45 0.66 1.87
CA LEU A 16 -7.50 1.73 2.11
C LEU A 16 -7.44 2.69 0.93
N ASP A 17 -6.96 3.90 1.19
CA ASP A 17 -6.68 4.88 0.14
C ASP A 17 -5.19 4.84 -0.25
N VAL A 18 -4.92 4.88 -1.55
CA VAL A 18 -3.55 4.91 -2.09
C VAL A 18 -2.75 6.07 -1.52
N LYS A 19 -3.40 7.21 -1.30
CA LYS A 19 -2.77 8.41 -0.75
C LYS A 19 -2.31 8.18 0.69
N THR A 20 -3.15 7.57 1.53
CA THR A 20 -2.79 7.20 2.91
C THR A 20 -1.58 6.26 2.93
N VAL A 21 -1.55 5.29 2.01
CA VAL A 21 -0.44 4.35 1.90
C VAL A 21 0.84 5.04 1.42
N CYS A 22 0.75 5.91 0.42
CA CYS A 22 1.86 6.72 -0.05
C CYS A 22 2.42 7.65 1.05
N GLU A 23 1.56 8.30 1.83
CA GLU A 23 1.95 9.12 2.98
C GLU A 23 2.64 8.29 4.07
N HIS A 24 2.14 7.07 4.37
CA HIS A 24 2.76 6.17 5.33
C HIS A 24 4.17 5.75 4.93
N PHE A 25 4.38 5.47 3.64
CA PHE A 25 5.70 5.11 3.10
C PHE A 25 6.60 6.33 2.81
N GLY A 26 6.09 7.55 2.93
CA GLY A 26 6.84 8.78 2.62
C GLY A 26 7.21 8.90 1.13
N ILE A 27 6.35 8.40 0.23
CA ILE A 27 6.57 8.41 -1.22
C ILE A 27 5.45 9.20 -1.92
N ASP A 28 5.75 9.82 -3.06
CA ASP A 28 4.69 10.48 -3.86
C ASP A 28 3.79 9.48 -4.59
N ALA A 29 4.33 8.30 -4.95
CA ALA A 29 3.62 7.32 -5.75
C ALA A 29 4.14 5.90 -5.53
N LEU A 30 3.23 4.93 -5.59
CA LEU A 30 3.53 3.48 -5.46
C LEU A 30 4.56 2.96 -6.47
N ILE A 31 4.78 3.67 -7.59
CA ILE A 31 5.82 3.32 -8.57
C ILE A 31 7.25 3.54 -8.04
N GLN A 32 7.42 4.38 -7.02
CA GLN A 32 8.72 4.59 -6.35
C GLN A 32 9.10 3.41 -5.45
N ILE A 33 8.16 2.51 -5.16
CA ILE A 33 8.42 1.31 -4.38
C ILE A 33 9.25 0.36 -5.23
N GLU A 34 10.41 -0.02 -4.70
CA GLU A 34 11.26 -1.03 -5.32
C GLU A 34 10.59 -2.40 -5.27
N ALA A 35 10.68 -3.18 -6.35
CA ALA A 35 10.09 -4.53 -6.41
C ALA A 35 10.58 -5.45 -5.28
N ALA A 36 11.83 -5.28 -4.82
CA ALA A 36 12.38 -6.01 -3.68
C ALA A 36 11.65 -5.72 -2.36
N LYS A 37 11.05 -4.54 -2.23
CA LYS A 37 10.27 -4.11 -1.05
C LYS A 37 8.78 -4.39 -1.18
N LEU A 38 8.33 -4.89 -2.33
CA LEU A 38 6.91 -5.12 -2.62
C LEU A 38 6.24 -6.02 -1.57
N THR A 39 6.91 -7.11 -1.18
CA THR A 39 6.39 -8.02 -0.16
C THR A 39 6.22 -7.33 1.19
N ALA A 40 7.23 -6.56 1.62
CA ALA A 40 7.18 -5.81 2.88
C ALA A 40 6.06 -4.76 2.84
N VAL A 41 5.92 -4.06 1.72
CA VAL A 41 4.88 -3.05 1.49
C VAL A 41 3.49 -3.67 1.57
N LYS A 42 3.26 -4.85 0.95
CA LYS A 42 1.98 -5.55 1.08
C LYS A 42 1.67 -5.94 2.53
N GLN A 43 2.65 -6.42 3.29
CA GLN A 43 2.44 -6.75 4.71
C GLN A 43 2.12 -5.52 5.57
N GLU A 44 2.79 -4.40 5.30
CA GLU A 44 2.49 -3.12 5.94
C GLU A 44 1.08 -2.64 5.60
N ILE A 45 0.67 -2.70 4.32
CA ILE A 45 -0.69 -2.35 3.88
C ILE A 45 -1.74 -3.24 4.57
N GLU A 46 -1.50 -4.55 4.71
CA GLU A 46 -2.41 -5.41 5.48
C GLU A 46 -2.51 -5.01 6.94
N THR A 47 -1.38 -4.65 7.55
CA THR A 47 -1.34 -4.21 8.95
C THR A 47 -2.07 -2.88 9.12
N LEU A 48 -1.87 -1.96 8.18
CA LEU A 48 -2.52 -0.65 8.14
C LEU A 48 -4.03 -0.79 7.98
N ALA A 49 -4.48 -1.72 7.12
CA ALA A 49 -5.90 -2.03 6.95
C ALA A 49 -6.51 -2.61 8.23
N LYS A 50 -5.81 -3.55 8.87
CA LYS A 50 -6.27 -4.16 10.14
C LYS A 50 -6.34 -3.14 11.27
N THR A 51 -5.35 -2.24 11.35
CA THR A 51 -5.25 -1.24 12.42
C THR A 51 -6.23 -0.07 12.20
N GLY A 52 -6.44 0.34 10.94
CA GLY A 52 -7.39 1.38 10.56
C GLY A 52 -8.86 0.95 10.68
N MET A 53 -9.16 -0.35 10.64
CA MET A 53 -10.50 -0.90 10.88
C MET A 53 -10.87 -1.04 12.37
N THR A 54 -9.94 -0.77 13.30
CA THR A 54 -10.17 -0.89 14.75
C THR A 54 -10.52 0.43 15.46
N ALA A 55 -11.17 1.37 14.78
CA ALA A 55 -11.72 2.59 15.40
C ALA A 55 -13.26 2.61 15.35
#